data_AF-A0A2V2PYI7-F1
#
_entry.id   AF-A0A2V2PYI7-F1
#
_cell.length_a   1.000
_cell.length_b   1.000
_cell.length_c   1.000
_cell.angle_alpha   90.00
_cell.angle_beta   90.00
_cell.angle_gamma   90.00
#
_symmetry.space_group_name_H-M   'P 1'
#
loop_
_entity.id
_entity.type
_entity.pdbx_description
1 polymer ?
#
loop_
_entity_poly.entity_id
_entity_poly.type
_entity_poly.pdbx_seq_one_letter_code
_entity_poly.pdbx_strand_id
1 'polypeptide(L)'
;MPLTPEDVRNKQFTTVRLREGYDEDEVDAFLDEVEAELTRLLRENEDLRAKLAAATRAAAQNQQQQQQQGMRKPPEQQDRPGAPVPAAISGPPQQQQPPQMGPPQLPGGAPQL
;
A
#
# COMPACT_ATOMS: atom_id res chain seq x y z
N MET A 1 -4.40 27.93 13.11
CA MET A 1 -3.19 27.84 12.27
C MET A 1 -2.23 26.88 12.95
N PRO A 2 -1.48 26.04 12.22
CA PRO A 2 -0.42 25.26 12.85
C PRO A 2 0.67 26.21 13.37
N LEU A 3 1.27 25.87 14.51
CA LEU A 3 2.43 26.56 15.04
C LEU A 3 3.61 26.37 14.08
N THR A 4 4.33 27.44 13.75
CA THR A 4 5.56 27.36 12.94
C THR A 4 6.81 27.47 13.82
N PRO A 5 7.97 26.97 13.36
CA PRO A 5 9.24 27.17 14.06
C PRO A 5 9.54 28.66 14.30
N GLU A 6 9.22 29.51 13.32
CA GLU A 6 9.38 30.95 13.43
C GLU A 6 8.49 31.57 14.52
N ASP A 7 7.28 31.04 14.74
CA ASP A 7 6.41 31.48 15.85
C ASP A 7 7.00 31.14 17.22
N VAL A 8 7.72 30.01 17.33
CA VAL A 8 8.41 29.60 18.57
C VAL A 8 9.59 30.55 18.82
N ARG A 9 10.43 30.76 17.81
CA ARG A 9 11.60 31.64 17.89
C ARG A 9 11.25 33.10 18.21
N ASN A 10 10.16 33.60 17.65
CA ASN A 10 9.73 34.99 17.85
C ASN A 10 8.87 35.19 19.12
N LYS A 11 8.62 34.13 19.89
CA LYS A 11 7.78 34.20 21.08
C LYS A 11 8.47 35.01 22.18
N GLN A 12 7.80 36.04 22.67
CA GLN A 12 8.23 36.78 23.86
C GLN A 12 7.30 36.49 25.04
N PHE A 13 7.90 36.05 26.15
CA PHE A 13 7.20 35.85 27.41
C PHE A 13 7.33 37.09 28.29
N THR A 14 6.30 37.36 29.09
CA THR A 14 6.33 38.46 30.07
C THR A 14 7.13 38.06 31.29
N THR A 15 8.08 38.89 31.70
CA THR A 15 8.86 38.66 32.92
C THR A 15 8.06 38.99 34.18
N VAL A 16 8.23 38.22 35.25
CA VAL A 16 7.55 38.42 36.54
C VAL A 16 8.59 38.58 37.66
N ARG A 17 8.35 39.51 38.59
CA ARG A 17 9.30 39.83 39.68
C ARG A 17 8.80 39.52 41.09
N LEU A 18 7.48 39.43 41.27
CA LEU A 18 6.81 39.28 42.57
C LEU A 18 6.14 37.91 42.72
N ARG A 19 6.28 37.05 41.72
CA ARG A 19 5.67 35.72 41.65
C ARG A 19 6.72 34.73 41.20
N GLU A 20 6.52 33.47 41.55
CA GLU A 20 7.30 32.37 40.99
C GLU A 20 7.17 32.38 39.46
N GLY A 21 8.30 32.14 38.79
CA GLY A 21 8.42 32.08 37.34
C GLY A 21 9.45 31.01 36.97
N TYR A 22 9.47 30.65 35.70
CA TYR A 22 10.48 29.76 35.15
C TYR A 22 11.81 30.51 34.98
N ASP A 23 12.92 29.76 34.98
CA ASP A 23 14.22 30.29 34.60
C ASP A 23 14.23 30.61 33.10
N GLU A 24 14.67 31.81 32.73
CA GLU A 24 14.68 32.28 31.34
C GLU A 24 15.61 31.40 30.48
N ASP A 25 16.78 31.02 31.00
CA ASP A 25 17.76 30.20 30.26
C ASP A 25 17.23 28.76 30.05
N GLU A 26 16.50 28.21 31.03
CA GLU A 26 15.87 26.89 30.90
C GLU A 26 14.72 26.91 29.87
N VAL A 27 13.91 27.97 29.89
CA VAL A 27 12.83 28.15 28.91
C VAL A 27 13.41 28.31 27.51
N ASP A 28 14.44 29.14 27.34
CA ASP A 28 15.07 29.36 26.04
C ASP A 28 15.69 28.07 25.48
N ALA A 29 16.43 27.30 26.31
CA ALA A 29 16.98 26.01 25.90
C ALA A 29 15.89 25.01 25.47
N PHE A 30 14.76 24.96 26.19
CA PHE A 30 13.65 24.12 25.80
C PHE A 30 12.98 24.57 24.49
N LEU A 31 12.87 25.89 24.25
CA LEU A 31 12.30 26.42 23.02
C LEU A 31 13.19 26.14 21.80
N ASP A 32 14.51 26.13 21.97
CA ASP A 32 15.46 25.71 20.93
C ASP A 32 15.24 24.24 20.52
N GLU A 33 15.05 23.34 21.49
CA GLU A 33 14.73 21.93 21.24
C GLU A 33 13.39 21.77 20.51
N VAL A 34 12.37 22.53 20.93
CA VAL A 34 11.04 22.53 20.30
C VAL A 34 11.11 23.06 18.87
N GLU A 35 11.86 24.14 18.61
CA GLU A 35 12.04 24.70 17.26
C GLU A 35 12.70 23.67 16.32
N ALA A 36 13.75 22.99 16.81
CA ALA A 36 14.47 21.97 16.06
C ALA A 36 13.57 20.77 15.71
N GLU A 37 12.84 20.23 16.68
CA GLU A 37 11.93 19.10 16.44
C GLU A 37 10.75 19.49 15.54
N LEU A 38 10.18 20.69 15.72
CA LEU A 38 9.09 21.16 14.87
C LEU A 38 9.55 21.28 13.40
N THR A 39 10.75 21.81 13.18
CA THR A 39 11.36 21.88 11.85
C THR A 39 11.56 20.48 11.25
N ARG A 40 12.08 19.54 12.06
CA ARG A 40 12.27 18.13 11.65
C ARG A 40 10.95 17.48 11.24
N LEU A 41 9.91 17.62 12.06
CA LEU A 41 8.59 17.05 11.83
C LEU A 41 7.90 17.63 10.61
N LEU A 42 7.99 18.94 10.38
CA LEU A 42 7.39 19.58 9.21
C LEU A 42 8.03 19.04 7.92
N ARG A 43 9.36 18.97 7.87
CA ARG A 43 10.08 18.39 6.72
C ARG A 43 9.69 16.93 6.48
N GLU A 44 9.66 16.13 7.54
CA GLU A 44 9.25 14.72 7.44
C GLU A 44 7.80 14.60 6.94
N ASN A 45 6.90 15.48 7.40
CA ASN A 45 5.52 15.50 6.94
C ASN A 45 5.39 15.85 5.45
N GLU A 46 6.17 16.81 4.97
CA GLU A 46 6.24 17.16 3.55
C GLU A 46 6.74 15.99 2.70
N ASP A 47 7.82 15.33 3.13
CA ASP A 47 8.37 14.15 2.45
C ASP A 47 7.37 12.99 2.40
N LEU A 48 6.67 12.72 3.50
CA LEU A 48 5.64 11.69 3.56
C LEU A 48 4.46 12.01 2.65
N ARG A 49 4.00 13.27 2.63
CA ARG A 49 2.93 13.72 1.72
C ARG A 49 3.35 13.59 0.27
N ALA A 50 4.59 13.94 -0.07
CA ALA A 50 5.13 13.77 -1.42
C ALA A 50 5.16 12.30 -1.85
N LYS A 51 5.61 11.40 -0.96
CA LYS A 51 5.60 9.94 -1.19
C LYS A 51 4.18 9.41 -1.40
N LEU A 52 3.21 9.80 -0.57
CA LEU A 52 1.81 9.42 -0.74
C LEU A 52 1.24 9.93 -2.06
N ALA A 53 1.51 11.19 -2.42
CA ALA A 53 1.05 11.75 -3.69
C ALA A 53 1.67 11.03 -4.91
N ALA A 54 2.94 10.61 -4.83
CA ALA A 54 3.58 9.81 -5.87
C ALA A 54 2.98 8.40 -5.98
N ALA A 55 2.78 7.72 -4.84
CA ALA A 55 2.18 6.39 -4.79
C ALA A 55 0.75 6.38 -5.35
N THR A 56 -0.08 7.36 -4.97
CA THR A 56 -1.44 7.52 -5.48
C THR A 56 -1.46 7.74 -7.00
N ARG A 57 -0.54 8.57 -7.53
CA ARG A 57 -0.41 8.79 -8.98
C ARG A 57 -0.01 7.51 -9.72
N ALA A 58 0.98 6.77 -9.21
CA ALA A 58 1.40 5.51 -9.79
C ALA A 58 0.27 4.46 -9.79
N ALA A 59 -0.49 4.37 -8.69
CA ALA A 59 -1.64 3.48 -8.61
C ALA A 59 -2.73 3.83 -9.64
N ALA A 60 -3.05 5.12 -9.80
CA ALA A 60 -4.03 5.57 -10.79
C ALA A 60 -3.59 5.28 -12.25
N GLN A 61 -2.31 5.46 -12.57
CA GLN A 61 -1.75 5.13 -13.88
C GLN A 61 -1.85 3.63 -14.19
N ASN A 62 -1.50 2.77 -13.22
CA ASN A 62 -1.62 1.32 -13.37
C ASN A 62 -3.08 0.87 -13.59
N GLN A 63 -4.04 1.49 -12.90
CA GLN A 63 -5.48 1.20 -13.11
C GLN A 63 -5.96 1.59 -14.50
N GLN A 64 -5.56 2.77 -15.01
CA GLN A 64 -5.91 3.19 -16.37
C GLN A 64 -5.29 2.29 -17.44
N GLN A 65 -4.08 1.79 -17.21
CA GLN A 65 -3.42 0.88 -18.16
C GLN A 65 -4.10 -0.50 -18.18
N GLN A 66 -4.57 -1.02 -17.04
CA GLN A 66 -5.36 -2.26 -16.99
C GLN A 66 -6.72 -2.11 -17.68
N GLN A 67 -7.42 -0.98 -17.51
CA GLN A 67 -8.70 -0.74 -18.19
C GLN A 67 -8.54 -0.70 -19.72
N GLN A 68 -7.49 -0.05 -20.22
CA GLN A 68 -7.19 -0.02 -21.67
C GLN A 68 -6.79 -1.39 -22.23
N GLN A 69 -6.15 -2.26 -21.44
CA GLN A 69 -5.85 -3.63 -21.86
C GLN A 69 -7.08 -4.55 -21.83
N GLY A 70 -8.01 -4.35 -20.88
CA GLY A 70 -9.30 -5.03 -20.85
C GLY A 70 -10.18 -4.72 -22.07
N MET A 71 -10.15 -3.49 -22.58
CA MET A 71 -10.85 -3.07 -23.80
C MET A 71 -10.15 -3.44 -25.12
N ARG A 72 -8.88 -3.88 -25.11
CA ARG A 72 -8.09 -4.19 -26.32
C ARG A 72 -8.15 -5.65 -26.78
N LYS A 73 -9.02 -6.50 -26.21
CA LYS A 73 -9.36 -7.80 -26.80
C LYS A 73 -10.69 -7.74 -27.55
N PRO A 74 -10.62 -7.61 -28.88
CA PRO A 74 -11.44 -8.46 -29.72
C PRO A 74 -10.55 -9.22 -30.72
N PRO A 75 -10.62 -10.56 -30.74
CA PRO A 75 -10.78 -11.24 -32.00
C PRO A 75 -12.27 -11.52 -32.15
N GLU A 76 -12.88 -10.77 -33.05
CA GLU A 76 -14.07 -11.20 -33.78
C GLU A 76 -13.85 -12.66 -34.19
N GLN A 77 -14.60 -13.59 -33.62
CA GLN A 77 -14.88 -14.86 -34.29
C GLN A 77 -15.80 -14.50 -35.46
N GLN A 78 -15.13 -14.20 -36.57
CA GLN A 78 -15.73 -13.94 -37.86
C GLN A 78 -16.67 -15.08 -38.21
N ASP A 79 -17.97 -14.76 -38.17
CA ASP A 79 -19.06 -15.51 -38.75
C ASP A 79 -18.67 -15.94 -40.17
N ARG A 80 -18.35 -17.23 -40.34
CA ARG A 80 -18.25 -17.86 -41.66
C ARG A 80 -19.44 -18.81 -41.79
N PRO A 81 -20.45 -18.47 -42.60
CA PRO A 81 -21.55 -19.36 -42.88
C PRO A 81 -21.11 -20.47 -43.85
N GLY A 82 -21.32 -21.72 -43.45
CA GLY A 82 -21.65 -22.81 -44.37
C GLY A 82 -20.55 -23.83 -44.73
N ALA A 83 -20.85 -25.08 -44.37
CA ALA A 83 -20.50 -26.37 -44.99
C ALA A 83 -19.19 -27.10 -44.56
N PRO A 84 -19.20 -28.44 -44.58
CA PRO A 84 -20.13 -29.36 -43.93
C PRO A 84 -19.41 -30.24 -42.89
N VAL A 85 -20.15 -30.75 -41.91
CA VAL A 85 -19.68 -31.81 -41.00
C VAL A 85 -19.45 -33.12 -41.78
N PRO A 86 -18.28 -33.76 -41.69
CA PRO A 86 -18.17 -35.17 -42.03
C PRO A 86 -18.81 -35.98 -40.90
N ALA A 87 -20.04 -36.43 -41.12
CA ALA A 87 -20.60 -37.56 -40.39
C ALA A 87 -19.84 -38.83 -40.80
N ALA A 88 -19.09 -39.41 -39.86
CA ALA A 88 -18.59 -40.79 -39.74
C ALA A 88 -17.25 -40.71 -38.98
N ILE A 89 -17.05 -41.30 -37.81
CA ILE A 89 -17.27 -42.70 -37.48
C ILE A 89 -17.56 -42.88 -35.99
N SER A 90 -18.39 -43.87 -35.70
CA SER A 90 -18.71 -44.39 -34.38
C SER A 90 -17.48 -44.91 -33.64
N GLY A 91 -17.38 -44.58 -32.35
CA GLY A 91 -16.54 -45.29 -31.38
C GLY A 91 -16.95 -44.90 -29.96
N PRO A 92 -17.27 -45.85 -29.06
CA PRO A 92 -17.62 -45.52 -27.68
C PRO A 92 -16.39 -44.93 -26.94
N PRO A 93 -16.59 -43.98 -26.02
CA PRO A 93 -15.50 -43.31 -25.31
C PRO A 93 -14.81 -44.29 -24.36
N GLN A 94 -13.51 -44.54 -24.56
CA GLN A 94 -12.68 -45.15 -23.53
C GLN A 94 -12.41 -44.11 -22.44
N GLN A 95 -13.13 -44.22 -21.33
CA GLN A 95 -12.84 -43.50 -20.09
C GLN A 95 -11.51 -44.03 -19.52
N GLN A 96 -10.43 -43.25 -19.65
CA GLN A 96 -9.22 -43.48 -18.87
C GLN A 96 -9.52 -43.01 -17.43
N GLN A 97 -9.67 -43.95 -16.52
CA GLN A 97 -9.73 -43.66 -15.09
C GLN A 97 -8.37 -43.17 -14.62
N PRO A 98 -8.25 -42.02 -13.94
CA PRO A 98 -7.02 -41.67 -13.25
C PRO A 98 -6.78 -42.67 -12.11
N PRO A 99 -5.54 -43.10 -11.83
CA PRO A 99 -5.25 -43.88 -10.64
C PRO A 99 -5.62 -43.02 -9.42
N GLN A 100 -6.53 -43.54 -8.60
CA GLN A 100 -6.81 -42.99 -7.27
C GLN A 100 -5.54 -43.08 -6.44
N MET A 101 -4.83 -41.96 -6.28
CA MET A 101 -3.88 -41.81 -5.18
C MET A 101 -4.70 -41.75 -3.90
N GLY A 102 -4.61 -42.80 -3.09
CA GLY A 102 -5.22 -42.87 -1.77
C GLY A 102 -4.75 -41.74 -0.86
N PRO A 103 -5.50 -41.44 0.21
CA PRO A 103 -5.16 -40.37 1.14
C PRO A 103 -3.78 -40.62 1.77
N PRO A 104 -2.96 -39.57 1.96
CA PRO A 104 -1.69 -39.71 2.66
C PRO A 104 -1.96 -40.18 4.09
N GLN A 105 -1.45 -41.37 4.42
CA GLN A 105 -1.40 -41.87 5.78
C GLN A 105 -0.40 -41.01 6.55
N LEU A 106 -0.89 -40.29 7.56
CA LEU A 106 -0.08 -39.63 8.58
C LEU A 106 0.70 -40.70 9.34
N PRO A 107 2.04 -40.63 9.44
CA PRO A 107 2.76 -41.43 10.40
C PRO A 107 2.44 -40.90 11.79
N GLY A 108 1.55 -41.60 12.51
CA GLY A 108 1.48 -41.54 13.95
C GLY A 108 2.82 -41.99 14.52
N GLY A 109 3.46 -41.09 15.26
CA GLY A 109 4.80 -41.33 15.79
C GLY A 109 5.17 -40.34 16.89
N ALA A 110 4.31 -40.22 17.91
CA ALA A 110 4.80 -39.91 19.24
C ALA A 110 4.98 -41.24 19.97
N PRO A 111 6.17 -41.50 20.52
CA PRO A 111 6.22 -41.74 21.95
C PRO A 111 7.33 -40.96 22.65
N GLN A 112 6.92 -40.41 23.80
CA GLN A 112 7.66 -40.17 25.04
C GLN A 112 9.13 -40.64 25.07
N LEU A 113 10.03 -39.74 25.48
CA LEU A 113 10.81 -39.81 26.72
C LEU A 113 11.32 -38.41 27.09
#